data_AF-A0AAV8Z8Q5-F1
#
_entry.id   AF-A0AAV8Z8Q5-F1
#
_cell.length_a   1.000
_cell.length_b   1.000
_cell.length_c   1.000
_cell.angle_alpha   90.00
_cell.angle_beta   90.00
_cell.angle_gamma   90.00
#
_symmetry.space_group_name_H-M   'P 1'
#
loop_
_entity.id
_entity.type
_entity.pdbx_description
1 polymer ?
#
loop_
_entity_poly.entity_id
_entity_poly.type
_entity_poly.pdbx_seq_one_letter_code
_entity_poly.pdbx_strand_id
1 'polypeptide(L)'
;MVPHLKVDPYNVEANESIQKIDPVKERKRTAEYYYGHNDYPTAIHYITEVLEVSPWAADLYEFRSELHMLNGDELSAITDIKSATKLQSDNTDGFFKLAQLLYKVGHATEALKSIRECLKLDPEHKDCFPFYKKIKKIEKFLVEAETALENKNYQDCIDSANKVLKNEKDTPNIIYEANRILCSCYSSDEQTTEAISICTEALAFNDDPNIYCDRAEAYLQSEMYDDAIRDYKSALEVDSHFERAKEGLNKAENRQKQAERRDYYKILGVKRSATKKEITKAYRKMAQKWHPDNYQNDEKMKKNCREKIY
;
A
#
# COMPACT_ATOMS: atom_id res chain seq x y z
N MET A 1 -17.05 17.24 -40.73
CA MET A 1 -16.58 16.72 -42.03
C MET A 1 -17.55 16.89 -43.21
N VAL A 2 -18.65 17.67 -43.09
CA VAL A 2 -19.53 17.99 -44.23
C VAL A 2 -18.98 19.07 -45.22
N PRO A 3 -17.97 19.93 -44.91
CA PRO A 3 -17.57 20.99 -45.85
C PRO A 3 -16.85 20.52 -47.13
N HIS A 4 -16.02 19.48 -47.07
CA HIS A 4 -15.13 19.10 -48.18
C HIS A 4 -15.85 18.41 -49.35
N LEU A 5 -16.87 17.59 -49.07
CA LEU A 5 -17.67 16.92 -50.11
C LEU A 5 -18.66 17.84 -50.84
N LYS A 6 -18.89 19.05 -50.31
CA LYS A 6 -19.59 20.11 -51.05
C LYS A 6 -18.70 20.75 -52.12
N VAL A 7 -17.38 20.60 -52.01
CA VAL A 7 -16.38 21.19 -52.91
C VAL A 7 -15.83 20.13 -53.89
N ASP A 8 -15.67 18.88 -53.44
CA ASP A 8 -15.30 17.74 -54.29
C ASP A 8 -16.05 16.46 -53.88
N PRO A 9 -17.17 16.12 -54.56
CA PRO A 9 -18.00 14.95 -54.25
C PRO A 9 -17.31 13.59 -54.47
N TYR A 10 -16.22 13.56 -55.24
CA TYR A 10 -15.52 12.32 -55.61
C TYR A 10 -14.27 12.06 -54.77
N ASN A 11 -14.04 12.84 -53.72
CA ASN A 11 -12.93 12.61 -52.82
C ASN A 11 -13.06 11.22 -52.16
N VAL A 12 -12.17 10.31 -52.55
CA VAL A 12 -12.19 8.89 -52.15
C VAL A 12 -12.00 8.77 -50.63
N GLU A 13 -11.07 9.51 -50.04
CA GLU A 13 -10.79 9.48 -48.59
C GLU A 13 -11.98 9.98 -47.76
N ALA A 14 -12.68 11.02 -48.25
CA ALA A 14 -13.87 11.55 -47.60
C ALA A 14 -15.05 10.56 -47.68
N ASN A 15 -15.22 9.88 -48.82
CA ASN A 15 -16.25 8.85 -49.00
C ASN A 15 -15.96 7.59 -48.17
N GLU A 16 -14.70 7.14 -48.10
CA GLU A 16 -14.28 6.05 -47.22
C GLU A 16 -14.50 6.38 -45.73
N SER A 17 -14.21 7.61 -45.33
CA SER A 17 -14.45 8.09 -43.96
C SER A 17 -15.95 8.11 -43.63
N ILE A 18 -16.81 8.48 -44.59
CA ILE A 18 -18.27 8.44 -44.41
C ILE A 18 -18.79 7.02 -44.23
N GLN A 19 -18.31 6.07 -45.02
CA GLN A 19 -18.74 4.67 -44.92
C GLN A 19 -18.41 4.06 -43.54
N LYS A 20 -17.40 4.59 -42.84
CA LYS A 20 -17.05 4.17 -41.47
C LYS A 20 -17.97 4.77 -40.40
N ILE A 21 -18.71 5.85 -40.69
CA ILE A 21 -19.52 6.57 -39.67
C ILE A 21 -20.65 5.69 -39.11
N ASP A 22 -21.43 5.05 -39.97
CA ASP A 22 -22.61 4.28 -39.53
C ASP A 22 -22.22 3.04 -38.70
N PRO A 23 -21.22 2.23 -39.11
CA PRO A 23 -20.71 1.15 -38.27
C PRO A 23 -20.20 1.63 -36.91
N VAL A 24 -19.52 2.79 -36.85
CA VAL A 24 -19.00 3.36 -35.60
C VAL A 24 -20.12 3.81 -34.68
N LYS A 25 -21.17 4.44 -35.22
CA LYS A 25 -22.36 4.81 -34.43
C LYS A 25 -23.06 3.58 -33.85
N GLU A 26 -23.17 2.51 -34.63
CA GLU A 26 -23.80 1.28 -34.17
C GLU A 26 -22.98 0.58 -33.09
N ARG A 27 -21.64 0.56 -33.22
CA ARG A 27 -20.75 0.09 -32.15
C ARG A 27 -20.89 0.92 -30.88
N LYS A 28 -20.98 2.25 -30.97
CA LYS A 28 -21.21 3.12 -29.80
C LYS A 28 -22.53 2.76 -29.09
N ARG A 29 -23.63 2.58 -29.84
CA ARG A 29 -24.92 2.15 -29.27
C ARG A 29 -24.84 0.77 -28.64
N THR A 30 -24.08 -0.14 -29.26
CA THR A 30 -23.85 -1.49 -28.73
C THR A 30 -23.10 -1.41 -27.41
N ALA A 31 -22.08 -0.56 -27.28
CA ALA A 31 -21.40 -0.32 -26.02
C ALA A 31 -22.35 0.22 -24.93
N GLU A 32 -23.20 1.19 -25.26
CA GLU A 32 -24.21 1.74 -24.34
C GLU A 32 -25.23 0.67 -23.90
N TYR A 33 -25.60 -0.25 -24.80
CA TYR A 33 -26.45 -1.40 -24.48
C TYR A 33 -25.78 -2.31 -23.45
N TYR A 34 -24.52 -2.71 -23.66
CA TYR A 34 -23.81 -3.58 -22.72
C TYR A 34 -23.53 -2.89 -21.38
N TYR A 35 -23.24 -1.58 -21.39
CA TYR A 35 -23.16 -0.76 -20.19
C TYR A 35 -24.45 -0.82 -19.36
N GLY A 36 -25.61 -0.68 -20.02
CA GLY A 36 -26.92 -0.80 -19.35
C GLY A 36 -27.21 -2.19 -18.75
N HIS A 37 -26.47 -3.22 -19.18
CA HIS A 37 -26.56 -4.59 -18.67
C HIS A 37 -25.43 -4.94 -17.69
N ASN A 38 -24.61 -3.96 -17.28
CA ASN A 38 -23.43 -4.12 -16.42
C ASN A 38 -22.34 -5.03 -17.01
N ASP A 39 -22.34 -5.26 -18.33
CA ASP A 39 -21.25 -5.95 -19.03
C ASP A 39 -20.19 -4.94 -19.47
N TYR A 40 -19.41 -4.49 -18.49
CA TYR A 40 -18.37 -3.47 -18.69
C TYR A 40 -17.23 -3.94 -19.61
N PRO A 41 -16.69 -5.19 -19.50
CA PRO A 41 -15.64 -5.66 -20.41
C PRO A 41 -16.05 -5.59 -21.89
N THR A 42 -17.28 -6.01 -22.20
CA THR A 42 -17.79 -5.96 -23.56
C THR A 42 -18.03 -4.52 -24.02
N ALA A 43 -18.55 -3.65 -23.15
CA ALA A 43 -18.70 -2.22 -23.45
C ALA A 43 -17.34 -1.55 -23.73
N ILE A 44 -16.30 -1.83 -22.93
CA ILE A 44 -14.93 -1.33 -23.12
C ILE A 44 -14.37 -1.76 -24.48
N HIS A 45 -14.59 -3.02 -24.87
CA HIS A 45 -14.16 -3.53 -26.17
C HIS A 45 -14.77 -2.73 -27.32
N TYR A 46 -16.10 -2.53 -27.32
CA TYR A 46 -16.77 -1.74 -28.37
C TYR A 46 -16.34 -0.27 -28.39
N ILE A 47 -16.16 0.38 -27.23
CA ILE A 47 -15.66 1.77 -27.21
C ILE A 47 -14.22 1.85 -27.72
N THR A 48 -13.40 0.82 -27.48
CA THR A 48 -12.04 0.77 -28.01
C THR A 48 -12.04 0.72 -29.54
N GLU A 49 -12.89 -0.11 -30.16
CA GLU A 49 -13.06 -0.11 -31.62
C GLU A 49 -13.56 1.24 -32.17
N VAL A 50 -14.44 1.93 -31.43
CA VAL A 50 -14.91 3.27 -31.81
C VAL A 50 -13.76 4.28 -31.76
N LEU A 51 -12.93 4.23 -30.72
CA LEU A 51 -11.78 5.13 -30.55
C LEU A 51 -10.67 4.92 -31.59
N GLU A 52 -10.53 3.72 -32.17
CA GLU A 52 -9.60 3.49 -33.30
C GLU A 52 -9.97 4.33 -34.53
N VAL A 53 -11.27 4.57 -34.74
CA VAL A 53 -11.76 5.39 -35.86
C VAL A 53 -11.85 6.88 -35.49
N SER A 54 -12.18 7.19 -34.23
CA SER A 54 -12.32 8.57 -33.73
C SER A 54 -11.43 8.85 -32.50
N PRO A 55 -10.10 8.96 -32.68
CA PRO A 55 -9.15 9.15 -31.57
C PRO A 55 -9.18 10.55 -30.93
N TRP A 56 -9.94 11.49 -31.50
CA TRP A 56 -10.06 12.86 -30.98
C TRP A 56 -11.36 13.10 -30.21
N ALA A 57 -12.16 12.06 -29.99
CA ALA A 57 -13.43 12.13 -29.28
C ALA A 57 -13.20 12.03 -27.75
N ALA A 58 -12.95 13.17 -27.10
CA ALA A 58 -12.68 13.23 -25.66
C ALA A 58 -13.81 12.62 -24.80
N ASP A 59 -15.07 12.78 -25.21
CA ASP A 59 -16.25 12.20 -24.56
C ASP A 59 -16.19 10.66 -24.47
N LEU A 60 -15.62 10.01 -25.48
CA LEU A 60 -15.47 8.56 -25.49
C LEU A 60 -14.37 8.07 -24.57
N TYR A 61 -13.29 8.84 -24.40
CA TYR A 61 -12.28 8.56 -23.38
C TYR A 61 -12.86 8.73 -21.98
N GLU A 62 -13.67 9.76 -21.74
CA GLU A 62 -14.36 9.92 -20.44
C GLU A 62 -15.31 8.75 -20.16
N PHE A 63 -16.10 8.34 -21.17
CA PHE A 63 -17.01 7.20 -21.02
C PHE A 63 -16.25 5.89 -20.78
N ARG A 64 -15.18 5.61 -21.53
CA ARG A 64 -14.36 4.41 -21.32
C ARG A 64 -13.65 4.43 -19.97
N SER A 65 -13.20 5.59 -19.50
CA SER A 65 -12.67 5.76 -18.15
C SER A 65 -13.68 5.38 -17.07
N GLU A 66 -14.96 5.74 -17.23
CA GLU A 66 -16.01 5.33 -16.30
C GLU A 66 -16.22 3.81 -16.32
N LEU A 67 -16.25 3.21 -17.51
CA LEU A 67 -16.35 1.75 -17.65
C LEU A 67 -15.18 1.03 -16.99
N HIS A 68 -13.95 1.52 -17.16
CA HIS A 68 -12.77 0.97 -16.50
C HIS A 68 -12.88 1.05 -14.97
N MET A 69 -13.38 2.16 -14.42
CA MET A 69 -13.64 2.29 -12.98
C MET A 69 -14.67 1.27 -12.47
N LEU A 70 -15.77 1.09 -13.21
CA LEU A 70 -16.80 0.10 -12.86
C LEU A 70 -16.29 -1.34 -12.98
N ASN A 71 -15.33 -1.58 -13.88
CA ASN A 71 -14.64 -2.85 -14.05
C ASN A 71 -13.51 -3.06 -13.02
N GLY A 72 -13.20 -2.07 -12.17
CA GLY A 72 -12.12 -2.13 -11.18
C GLY A 72 -10.71 -1.89 -11.74
N ASP A 73 -10.58 -1.46 -13.00
CA ASP A 73 -9.30 -1.12 -13.63
C ASP A 73 -9.02 0.39 -13.52
N GLU A 74 -8.58 0.80 -12.34
CA GLU A 74 -8.35 2.20 -12.01
C GLU A 74 -7.21 2.83 -12.82
N LEU A 75 -6.20 2.03 -13.19
CA LEU A 75 -5.05 2.50 -13.95
C LEU A 75 -5.46 2.89 -15.37
N SER A 76 -6.19 2.01 -16.07
CA SER A 76 -6.69 2.32 -17.41
C SER A 76 -7.63 3.53 -17.39
N ALA A 77 -8.48 3.66 -16.36
CA ALA A 77 -9.33 4.83 -16.19
C ALA A 77 -8.52 6.14 -16.10
N ILE A 78 -7.45 6.16 -15.29
CA ILE A 78 -6.55 7.33 -15.18
C ILE A 78 -5.90 7.65 -16.54
N THR A 79 -5.52 6.65 -17.34
CA THR A 79 -4.92 6.90 -18.66
C THR A 79 -5.91 7.53 -19.64
N ASP A 80 -7.16 7.08 -19.63
CA ASP A 80 -8.21 7.59 -20.50
C ASP A 80 -8.61 9.01 -20.14
N ILE A 81 -8.83 9.32 -18.86
CA ILE A 81 -9.16 10.68 -18.44
C ILE A 81 -7.98 11.66 -18.66
N LYS A 82 -6.73 11.19 -18.52
CA LYS A 82 -5.53 11.97 -18.90
C LYS A 82 -5.49 12.25 -20.41
N SER A 83 -6.03 11.35 -21.23
CA SER A 83 -6.14 11.56 -22.69
C SER A 83 -7.27 12.54 -23.02
N ALA A 84 -8.43 12.41 -22.36
CA ALA A 84 -9.56 13.33 -22.51
C ALA A 84 -9.20 14.78 -22.19
N THR A 85 -8.49 15.01 -21.07
CA THR A 85 -8.04 16.35 -20.65
C THR A 85 -6.99 16.98 -21.58
N LYS A 86 -6.23 16.18 -22.34
CA LYS A 86 -5.27 16.68 -23.34
C LYS A 86 -5.93 17.07 -24.66
N LEU A 87 -7.03 16.39 -25.02
CA LEU A 87 -7.74 16.62 -26.29
C LEU A 87 -8.55 17.91 -26.28
N GLN A 88 -8.97 18.38 -25.10
CA GLN A 88 -9.75 19.59 -24.92
C GLN A 88 -8.92 20.64 -24.16
N SER A 89 -8.75 21.81 -24.76
CA SER A 89 -7.98 22.91 -24.14
C SER A 89 -8.68 23.58 -22.96
N ASP A 90 -10.01 23.43 -22.87
CA ASP A 90 -10.86 24.01 -21.84
C ASP A 90 -11.74 22.91 -21.23
N ASN A 91 -11.11 22.01 -20.47
CA ASN A 91 -11.79 20.87 -19.84
C ASN A 91 -11.64 20.90 -18.32
N THR A 92 -12.26 21.90 -17.71
CA THR A 92 -12.34 22.05 -16.24
C THR A 92 -12.90 20.79 -15.58
N ASP A 93 -13.99 20.24 -16.12
CA ASP A 93 -14.65 19.03 -15.60
C ASP A 93 -13.76 17.79 -15.67
N GLY A 94 -13.03 17.61 -16.78
CA GLY A 94 -12.08 16.51 -16.97
C GLY A 94 -10.91 16.59 -15.98
N PHE A 95 -10.38 17.78 -15.70
CA PHE A 95 -9.35 17.96 -14.68
C PHE A 95 -9.89 17.67 -13.27
N PHE A 96 -11.14 18.04 -12.99
CA PHE A 96 -11.80 17.71 -11.74
C PHE A 96 -11.97 16.19 -11.57
N LYS A 97 -12.52 15.50 -12.58
CA LYS A 97 -12.67 14.03 -12.60
C LYS A 97 -11.32 13.34 -12.45
N LEU A 98 -10.29 13.78 -13.18
CA LEU A 98 -8.93 13.25 -13.06
C LEU A 98 -8.39 13.41 -11.63
N ALA A 99 -8.57 14.59 -11.01
CA ALA A 99 -8.14 14.81 -9.63
C ALA A 99 -8.88 13.88 -8.64
N GLN A 100 -10.19 13.67 -8.83
CA GLN A 100 -10.97 12.76 -8.00
C GLN A 100 -10.50 11.31 -8.14
N LEU A 101 -10.24 10.86 -9.37
CA LEU A 101 -9.74 9.51 -9.65
C LEU A 101 -8.35 9.30 -9.03
N LEU A 102 -7.40 10.21 -9.27
CA LEU A 102 -6.06 10.13 -8.69
C LEU A 102 -6.10 10.11 -7.16
N TYR A 103 -6.98 10.93 -6.55
CA TYR A 103 -7.13 10.95 -5.11
C TYR A 103 -7.71 9.65 -4.56
N LYS A 104 -8.71 9.07 -5.25
CA LYS A 104 -9.29 7.77 -4.90
C LYS A 104 -8.26 6.65 -4.93
N VAL A 105 -7.33 6.66 -5.89
CA VAL A 105 -6.24 5.66 -6.00
C VAL A 105 -5.11 5.90 -4.98
N GLY A 106 -5.13 7.02 -4.25
CA GLY A 106 -4.11 7.35 -3.24
C GLY A 106 -3.01 8.30 -3.72
N HIS A 107 -3.00 8.67 -5.01
CA HIS A 107 -2.01 9.58 -5.60
C HIS A 107 -2.33 11.05 -5.30
N ALA A 108 -2.25 11.46 -4.03
CA ALA A 108 -2.60 12.79 -3.56
C ALA A 108 -1.78 13.92 -4.23
N THR A 109 -0.50 13.69 -4.50
CA THR A 109 0.41 14.66 -5.14
C THR A 109 0.02 14.94 -6.59
N GLU A 110 -0.29 13.90 -7.37
CA GLU A 110 -0.80 14.06 -8.73
C GLU A 110 -2.20 14.68 -8.73
N ALA A 111 -3.08 14.24 -7.82
CA ALA A 111 -4.41 14.83 -7.67
C ALA A 111 -4.33 16.35 -7.40
N LEU A 112 -3.37 16.78 -6.57
CA LEU A 112 -3.15 18.18 -6.27
C LEU A 112 -2.67 18.98 -7.50
N LYS A 113 -1.90 18.37 -8.40
CA LYS A 113 -1.51 19.00 -9.67
C LYS A 113 -2.71 19.15 -10.58
N SER A 114 -3.50 18.09 -10.77
CA SER A 114 -4.68 18.11 -11.63
C SER A 114 -5.75 19.11 -11.15
N ILE A 115 -6.00 19.20 -9.85
CA ILE A 115 -6.98 20.15 -9.31
C ILE A 115 -6.51 21.61 -9.42
N ARG A 116 -5.19 21.85 -9.41
CA ARG A 116 -4.64 23.19 -9.69
C ARG A 116 -4.85 23.61 -11.14
N GLU A 117 -4.74 22.68 -12.09
CA GLU A 117 -5.08 22.96 -13.48
C GLU A 117 -6.59 23.23 -13.64
N CYS A 118 -7.47 22.51 -12.93
CA CYS A 118 -8.91 22.86 -12.89
C CYS A 118 -9.12 24.34 -12.48
N LEU A 119 -8.54 24.75 -11.34
CA LEU A 119 -8.68 26.11 -10.81
C LEU A 119 -7.97 27.19 -11.63
N LYS A 120 -7.04 26.81 -12.50
CA LYS A 120 -6.38 27.72 -13.43
C LYS A 120 -7.27 28.03 -14.63
N LEU A 121 -8.08 27.06 -15.06
CA LEU A 121 -9.10 27.24 -16.10
C LEU A 121 -10.31 28.01 -15.54
N ASP A 122 -10.82 27.59 -14.37
CA ASP A 122 -11.93 28.22 -13.68
C ASP A 122 -11.63 28.44 -12.18
N PRO A 123 -11.20 29.65 -11.79
CA PRO A 123 -10.93 29.99 -10.39
C PRO A 123 -12.13 29.95 -9.45
N GLU A 124 -13.36 30.08 -9.98
CA GLU A 124 -14.61 30.13 -9.20
C GLU A 124 -15.39 28.81 -9.25
N HIS A 125 -14.78 27.74 -9.79
CA HIS A 125 -15.40 26.44 -9.90
C HIS A 125 -15.86 25.91 -8.54
N LYS A 126 -17.17 25.70 -8.39
CA LYS A 126 -17.83 25.40 -7.12
C LYS A 126 -17.29 24.17 -6.42
N ASP A 127 -16.91 23.15 -7.20
CA ASP A 127 -16.47 21.85 -6.66
C ASP A 127 -14.94 21.73 -6.60
N CYS A 128 -14.19 22.44 -7.46
CA CYS A 128 -12.74 22.29 -7.49
C CYS A 128 -12.08 22.95 -6.29
N PHE A 129 -12.59 24.09 -5.83
CA PHE A 129 -11.96 24.83 -4.73
C PHE A 129 -12.09 24.13 -3.36
N PRO A 130 -13.26 23.60 -2.95
CA PRO A 130 -13.37 22.78 -1.75
C PRO A 130 -12.47 21.54 -1.82
N PHE A 131 -12.45 20.86 -2.96
CA PHE A 131 -11.64 19.65 -3.15
C PHE A 131 -10.13 19.95 -3.12
N TYR A 132 -9.69 21.04 -3.74
CA TYR A 132 -8.32 21.54 -3.65
C TYR A 132 -7.88 21.80 -2.20
N LYS A 133 -8.73 22.45 -1.38
CA LYS A 133 -8.42 22.68 0.03
C LYS A 133 -8.21 21.38 0.80
N LYS A 134 -9.05 20.37 0.54
CA LYS A 134 -8.93 19.04 1.12
C LYS A 134 -7.62 18.38 0.69
N ILE A 135 -7.38 18.23 -0.62
CA ILE A 135 -6.19 17.57 -1.15
C ILE A 135 -4.92 18.28 -0.69
N LYS A 136 -4.84 19.62 -0.79
CA LYS A 136 -3.67 20.39 -0.38
C LYS A 136 -3.27 20.13 1.07
N LYS A 137 -4.25 19.99 1.96
CA LYS A 137 -4.00 19.74 3.38
C LYS A 137 -3.47 18.33 3.60
N ILE A 138 -4.10 17.34 2.96
CA ILE A 138 -3.72 15.92 3.07
C ILE A 138 -2.35 15.66 2.44
N GLU A 139 -2.13 16.16 1.22
CA GLU A 139 -0.86 16.04 0.50
C GLU A 139 0.29 16.66 1.29
N LYS A 140 0.07 17.85 1.87
CA LYS A 140 1.06 18.48 2.75
C LYS A 140 1.48 17.55 3.89
N PHE A 141 0.51 16.94 4.59
CA PHE A 141 0.81 16.06 5.73
C PHE A 141 1.48 14.74 5.30
N LEU A 142 1.10 14.18 4.14
CA LEU A 142 1.77 13.00 3.57
C LEU A 142 3.22 13.30 3.24
N VAL A 143 3.50 14.40 2.53
CA VAL A 143 4.87 14.80 2.19
C VAL A 143 5.69 15.14 3.43
N GLU A 144 5.11 15.83 4.41
CA GLU A 144 5.77 16.08 5.71
C GLU A 144 6.10 14.76 6.44
N ALA A 145 5.24 13.75 6.37
CA ALA A 145 5.49 12.45 7.00
C ALA A 145 6.58 11.65 6.27
N GLU A 146 6.55 11.59 4.93
CA GLU A 146 7.56 10.90 4.12
C GLU A 146 8.94 11.54 4.29
N THR A 147 9.01 12.88 4.24
CA THR A 147 10.27 13.59 4.44
C THR A 147 10.81 13.44 5.87
N ALA A 148 9.94 13.38 6.88
CA ALA A 148 10.36 13.10 8.24
C ALA A 148 10.89 11.67 8.41
N LEU A 149 10.28 10.68 7.75
CA LEU A 149 10.76 9.29 7.71
C LEU A 149 12.14 9.20 7.06
N GLU A 150 12.34 9.85 5.90
CA GLU A 150 13.64 9.90 5.21
C GLU A 150 14.74 10.53 6.09
N ASN A 151 14.39 11.57 6.84
CA ASN A 151 15.29 12.25 7.78
C ASN A 151 15.45 11.51 9.12
N LYS A 152 14.77 10.37 9.31
CA LYS A 152 14.73 9.60 10.57
C LYS A 152 14.19 10.37 11.77
N ASN A 153 13.39 11.41 11.52
CA ASN A 153 12.66 12.15 12.54
C ASN A 153 11.31 11.45 12.78
N TYR A 154 11.34 10.31 13.49
CA TYR A 154 10.17 9.44 13.60
C TYR A 154 8.98 10.08 14.31
N GLN A 155 9.22 10.93 15.31
CA GLN A 155 8.13 11.64 16.01
C GLN A 155 7.38 12.60 15.09
N ASP A 156 8.10 13.38 14.29
CA ASP A 156 7.47 14.30 13.30
C ASP A 156 6.74 13.51 12.21
N CYS A 157 7.28 12.35 11.80
CA CYS A 157 6.60 11.44 10.89
C CYS A 157 5.27 10.96 11.47
N ILE A 158 5.29 10.44 12.69
CA ILE A 158 4.10 9.91 13.39
C ILE A 158 3.05 11.01 13.53
N ASP A 159 3.44 12.20 13.96
CA ASP A 159 2.53 13.34 14.10
C ASP A 159 1.91 13.76 12.77
N SER A 160 2.69 13.76 11.70
CA SER A 160 2.23 14.19 10.38
C SER A 160 1.30 13.15 9.74
N ALA A 161 1.63 11.87 9.80
CA ALA A 161 0.77 10.81 9.27
C ALA A 161 -0.53 10.66 10.10
N ASN A 162 -0.50 10.83 11.42
CA ASN A 162 -1.73 10.87 12.23
C ASN A 162 -2.64 12.07 11.88
N LYS A 163 -2.06 13.21 11.46
CA LYS A 163 -2.87 14.34 10.94
C LYS A 163 -3.58 13.95 9.64
N VAL A 164 -3.03 13.07 8.80
CA VAL A 164 -3.73 12.55 7.62
C VAL A 164 -4.98 11.79 8.07
N LEU A 165 -4.82 10.77 8.93
CA LEU A 165 -5.93 9.94 9.44
C LEU A 165 -7.02 10.75 10.17
N LYS A 166 -6.63 11.85 10.82
CA LYS A 166 -7.60 12.75 11.48
C LYS A 166 -8.46 13.52 10.48
N ASN A 167 -7.91 13.86 9.31
CA ASN A 167 -8.56 14.70 8.30
C ASN A 167 -9.17 13.90 7.15
N GLU A 168 -8.75 12.65 6.94
CA GLU A 168 -9.26 11.75 5.91
C GLU A 168 -9.81 10.47 6.54
N LYS A 169 -11.09 10.20 6.29
CA LYS A 169 -11.81 9.02 6.80
C LYS A 169 -12.58 8.26 5.71
N ASP A 170 -12.73 8.84 4.53
CA ASP A 170 -13.65 8.36 3.51
C ASP A 170 -12.92 7.61 2.39
N THR A 171 -11.61 7.86 2.21
CA THR A 171 -10.82 7.37 1.08
C THR A 171 -9.83 6.29 1.54
N PRO A 172 -10.13 4.98 1.34
CA PRO A 172 -9.32 3.89 1.89
C PRO A 172 -7.86 3.90 1.44
N ASN A 173 -7.60 4.18 0.15
CA ASN A 173 -6.22 4.22 -0.36
C ASN A 173 -5.38 5.32 0.33
N ILE A 174 -5.94 6.48 0.62
CA ILE A 174 -5.21 7.55 1.35
C ILE A 174 -4.94 7.15 2.81
N ILE A 175 -5.90 6.46 3.43
CA ILE A 175 -5.75 5.91 4.79
C ILE A 175 -4.65 4.85 4.80
N TYR A 176 -4.64 3.97 3.80
CA TYR A 176 -3.59 2.96 3.61
C TYR A 176 -2.21 3.61 3.45
N GLU A 177 -2.07 4.64 2.61
CA GLU A 177 -0.80 5.37 2.43
C GLU A 177 -0.28 5.94 3.77
N ALA A 178 -1.17 6.54 4.58
CA ALA A 178 -0.81 7.04 5.91
C ALA A 178 -0.42 5.92 6.87
N ASN A 179 -1.15 4.79 6.88
CA ASN A 179 -0.84 3.63 7.72
C ASN A 179 0.48 2.95 7.30
N ARG A 180 0.79 2.89 6.00
CA ARG A 180 2.10 2.40 5.51
C ARG A 180 3.25 3.22 6.08
N ILE A 181 3.13 4.55 6.02
CA ILE A 181 4.16 5.46 6.56
C ILE A 181 4.27 5.30 8.09
N LEU A 182 3.14 5.26 8.80
CA LEU A 182 3.11 5.06 10.25
C LEU A 182 3.74 3.72 10.68
N CYS A 183 3.41 2.63 9.97
CA CYS A 183 4.00 1.31 10.21
C CYS A 183 5.53 1.38 10.14
N SER A 184 6.07 1.99 9.08
CA SER A 184 7.51 2.16 8.91
C SER A 184 8.14 3.03 10.00
N CYS A 185 7.47 4.13 10.38
CA CYS A 185 7.95 5.04 11.42
C CYS A 185 7.92 4.41 12.82
N TYR A 186 6.85 3.71 13.21
CA TYR A 186 6.77 3.03 14.51
C TYR A 186 7.74 1.86 14.61
N SER A 187 7.92 1.09 13.53
CA SER A 187 8.90 0.00 13.50
C SER A 187 10.33 0.52 13.66
N SER A 188 10.64 1.64 12.99
CA SER A 188 11.95 2.30 13.06
C SER A 188 12.22 3.02 14.40
N ASP A 189 11.18 3.51 15.08
CA ASP A 189 11.25 4.14 16.42
C ASP A 189 11.23 3.10 17.57
N GLU A 190 11.22 1.80 17.25
CA GLU A 190 11.14 0.68 18.20
C GLU A 190 9.85 0.64 19.05
N GLN A 191 8.79 1.32 18.60
CA GLN A 191 7.47 1.29 19.22
C GLN A 191 6.68 0.04 18.76
N THR A 192 7.11 -1.11 19.26
CA THR A 192 6.67 -2.43 18.79
C THR A 192 5.15 -2.64 18.82
N THR A 193 4.47 -2.21 19.87
CA THR A 193 3.02 -2.44 20.04
C THR A 193 2.18 -1.69 19.00
N GLU A 194 2.49 -0.42 18.81
CA GLU A 194 1.84 0.47 17.85
C GLU A 194 2.19 0.04 16.42
N ALA A 195 3.45 -0.31 16.17
CA ALA A 195 3.89 -0.84 14.87
C ALA A 195 3.07 -2.07 14.47
N ILE A 196 2.96 -3.08 15.34
CA ILE A 196 2.22 -4.30 15.04
C ILE A 196 0.75 -4.00 14.72
N SER A 197 0.11 -3.11 15.49
CA SER A 197 -1.28 -2.71 15.26
C SER A 197 -1.46 -2.04 13.89
N ILE A 198 -0.69 -0.98 13.61
CA ILE A 198 -0.85 -0.18 12.40
C ILE A 198 -0.45 -0.97 11.15
N CYS A 199 0.65 -1.74 11.20
CA CYS A 199 1.02 -2.60 10.07
C CYS A 199 -0.06 -3.65 9.78
N THR A 200 -0.75 -4.16 10.81
CA THR A 200 -1.87 -5.09 10.62
C THR A 200 -3.08 -4.43 9.98
N GLU A 201 -3.40 -3.19 10.36
CA GLU A 201 -4.45 -2.41 9.70
C GLU A 201 -4.11 -2.13 8.23
N ALA A 202 -2.85 -1.83 7.91
CA ALA A 202 -2.42 -1.62 6.53
C ALA A 202 -2.50 -2.91 5.69
N LEU A 203 -2.01 -4.04 6.22
CA LEU A 203 -2.05 -5.34 5.54
C LEU A 203 -3.47 -5.89 5.37
N ALA A 204 -4.44 -5.44 6.18
CA ALA A 204 -5.85 -5.78 5.96
C ALA A 204 -6.42 -5.15 4.67
N PHE A 205 -5.78 -4.11 4.15
CA PHE A 205 -6.19 -3.41 2.93
C PHE A 205 -5.43 -3.89 1.70
N ASN A 206 -4.10 -3.99 1.78
CA ASN A 206 -3.26 -4.46 0.68
C ASN A 206 -2.04 -5.23 1.20
N ASP A 207 -1.71 -6.32 0.53
CA ASP A 207 -0.51 -7.11 0.80
C ASP A 207 0.73 -6.39 0.24
N ASP A 208 1.61 -5.95 1.13
CA ASP A 208 2.85 -5.26 0.77
C ASP A 208 4.05 -5.93 1.45
N PRO A 209 5.04 -6.42 0.69
CA PRO A 209 6.24 -7.04 1.23
C PRO A 209 7.00 -6.15 2.22
N ASN A 210 7.00 -4.83 2.02
CA ASN A 210 7.66 -3.89 2.92
C ASN A 210 6.97 -3.84 4.28
N ILE A 211 5.64 -3.81 4.29
CA ILE A 211 4.85 -3.75 5.53
C ILE A 211 4.98 -5.06 6.31
N TYR A 212 5.00 -6.21 5.62
CA TYR A 212 5.32 -7.49 6.25
C TYR A 212 6.70 -7.47 6.91
N CYS A 213 7.72 -6.93 6.23
CA CYS A 213 9.06 -6.78 6.80
C CYS A 213 9.09 -5.83 8.01
N ASP A 214 8.43 -4.68 7.93
CA ASP A 214 8.35 -3.70 9.03
C ASP A 214 7.67 -4.30 10.26
N ARG A 215 6.58 -5.07 10.08
CA ARG A 215 5.89 -5.78 11.16
C ARG A 215 6.73 -6.93 11.73
N ALA A 216 7.41 -7.69 10.87
CA ALA A 216 8.34 -8.74 11.30
C ALA A 216 9.50 -8.19 12.13
N GLU A 217 10.01 -7.00 11.80
CA GLU A 217 11.03 -6.30 12.58
C GLU A 217 10.52 -5.92 13.98
N ALA A 218 9.27 -5.43 14.09
CA ALA A 218 8.63 -5.18 15.37
C ALA A 218 8.47 -6.47 16.20
N TYR A 219 8.03 -7.58 15.59
CA TYR A 219 7.97 -8.88 16.27
C TYR A 219 9.35 -9.38 16.73
N LEU A 220 10.40 -9.15 15.95
CA LEU A 220 11.77 -9.50 16.34
C LEU A 220 12.27 -8.71 17.55
N GLN A 221 11.86 -7.46 17.68
CA GLN A 221 12.16 -6.62 18.84
C GLN A 221 11.39 -7.10 20.08
N SER A 222 10.15 -7.57 19.91
CA SER A 222 9.33 -8.17 20.97
C SER A 222 9.67 -9.64 21.28
N GLU A 223 10.74 -10.21 20.69
CA GLU A 223 11.15 -11.61 20.82
C GLU A 223 10.08 -12.65 20.36
N MET A 224 9.12 -12.21 19.54
CA MET A 224 8.09 -13.05 18.94
C MET A 224 8.60 -13.65 17.62
N TYR A 225 9.56 -14.57 17.72
CA TYR A 225 10.28 -15.09 16.55
C TYR A 225 9.40 -15.86 15.57
N ASP A 226 8.41 -16.60 16.06
CA ASP A 226 7.50 -17.39 15.21
C ASP A 226 6.65 -16.50 14.29
N ASP A 227 6.12 -15.40 14.83
CA ASP A 227 5.32 -14.44 14.08
C ASP A 227 6.19 -13.63 13.10
N ALA A 228 7.41 -13.26 13.49
CA ALA A 228 8.37 -12.63 12.58
C ALA A 228 8.72 -13.53 11.38
N ILE A 229 8.98 -14.83 11.62
CA ILE A 229 9.26 -15.80 10.55
C ILE A 229 8.07 -15.95 9.61
N ARG A 230 6.84 -15.93 10.16
CA ARG A 230 5.61 -16.00 9.36
C ARG A 230 5.49 -14.79 8.43
N ASP A 231 5.68 -13.58 8.96
CA ASP A 231 5.57 -12.36 8.17
C ASP A 231 6.64 -12.28 7.07
N TYR A 232 7.90 -12.67 7.34
CA TYR A 232 8.91 -12.73 6.28
C TYR A 232 8.58 -13.77 5.19
N LYS A 233 7.91 -14.87 5.54
CA LYS A 233 7.43 -15.84 4.55
C LYS A 233 6.29 -15.26 3.72
N SER A 234 5.33 -14.59 4.34
CA SER A 234 4.25 -13.88 3.63
C SER A 234 4.80 -12.82 2.68
N ALA A 235 5.83 -12.07 3.07
CA ALA A 235 6.53 -11.15 2.17
C ALA A 235 7.11 -11.86 0.93
N LEU A 236 7.67 -13.07 1.09
CA LEU A 236 8.24 -13.87 0.01
C LEU A 236 7.20 -14.61 -0.84
N GLU A 237 5.98 -14.79 -0.34
CA GLU A 237 4.84 -15.27 -1.13
C GLU A 237 4.37 -14.19 -2.10
N VAL A 238 4.39 -12.92 -1.69
CA VAL A 238 4.08 -11.77 -2.55
C VAL A 238 5.22 -11.49 -3.53
N ASP A 239 6.47 -11.42 -3.04
CA ASP A 239 7.66 -11.27 -3.88
C ASP A 239 8.77 -12.26 -3.48
N SER A 240 8.85 -13.36 -4.23
CA SER A 240 9.86 -14.41 -4.06
C SER A 240 11.32 -13.94 -4.18
N HIS A 241 11.58 -12.79 -4.80
CA HIS A 241 12.91 -12.23 -5.00
C HIS A 241 13.25 -11.14 -3.99
N PHE A 242 12.36 -10.82 -3.05
CA PHE A 242 12.54 -9.72 -2.11
C PHE A 242 13.69 -9.97 -1.12
N GLU A 243 14.84 -9.34 -1.38
CA GLU A 243 16.08 -9.56 -0.62
C GLU A 243 15.94 -9.21 0.87
N ARG A 244 15.25 -8.10 1.17
CA ARG A 244 14.98 -7.66 2.55
C ARG A 244 14.30 -8.74 3.38
N ALA A 245 13.31 -9.45 2.80
CA ALA A 245 12.62 -10.53 3.49
C ALA A 245 13.49 -11.78 3.65
N LYS A 246 14.34 -12.12 2.68
CA LYS A 246 15.29 -13.25 2.79
C LYS A 246 16.30 -13.03 3.91
N GLU A 247 16.87 -11.83 3.99
CA GLU A 247 17.80 -11.46 5.06
C GLU A 247 17.12 -11.44 6.42
N GLY A 248 15.93 -10.85 6.49
CA GLY A 248 15.09 -10.82 7.68
C GLY A 248 14.72 -12.22 8.19
N LEU A 249 14.33 -13.12 7.29
CA LEU A 249 14.01 -14.52 7.62
C LEU A 249 15.21 -15.24 8.23
N ASN A 250 16.38 -15.14 7.59
CA ASN A 250 17.62 -15.73 8.11
C ASN A 250 17.98 -15.17 9.50
N LYS A 251 17.81 -13.85 9.70
CA LYS A 251 18.02 -13.19 11.00
C LYS A 251 17.05 -13.72 12.05
N ALA A 252 15.77 -13.87 11.71
CA ALA A 252 14.73 -14.35 12.62
C ALA A 252 14.96 -15.81 13.04
N GLU A 253 15.23 -16.72 12.10
CA GLU A 253 15.55 -18.12 12.39
C GLU A 253 16.79 -18.28 13.25
N ASN A 254 17.83 -17.46 13.00
CA ASN A 254 19.05 -17.48 13.81
C ASN A 254 18.78 -17.02 15.25
N ARG A 255 17.93 -16.00 15.45
CA ARG A 255 17.55 -15.56 16.80
C ARG A 255 16.68 -16.60 17.51
N GLN A 256 15.73 -17.21 16.81
CA GLN A 256 14.93 -18.31 17.35
C GLN A 256 15.80 -19.47 17.83
N LYS A 257 16.73 -19.96 16.99
CA LYS A 257 17.68 -21.02 17.34
C LYS A 257 18.57 -20.65 18.54
N GLN A 258 18.96 -19.37 18.66
CA GLN A 258 19.72 -18.88 19.80
C GLN A 258 18.89 -18.82 21.08
N ALA A 259 17.61 -18.43 20.99
CA ALA A 259 16.68 -18.40 22.11
C ALA A 259 16.33 -19.80 22.63
N GLU A 260 16.16 -20.77 21.71
CA GLU A 260 15.93 -22.18 22.04
C GLU A 260 17.16 -22.86 22.65
N ARG A 261 18.36 -22.40 22.29
CA ARG A 261 19.60 -22.87 22.92
C ARG A 261 19.66 -22.42 24.37
N ARG A 262 19.39 -23.35 25.29
CA ARG A 262 19.66 -23.19 26.73
C ARG A 262 21.07 -22.65 26.97
N ASP A 263 21.19 -21.41 27.43
CA ASP A 263 22.47 -20.82 27.82
C ASP A 263 22.89 -21.36 29.20
N TYR A 264 23.60 -22.50 29.18
CA TYR A 264 24.10 -23.16 30.40
C TYR A 264 24.98 -22.25 31.27
N TYR A 265 25.69 -21.29 30.69
CA TYR A 265 26.51 -20.33 31.45
C TYR A 265 25.62 -19.33 32.19
N LYS A 266 24.55 -18.84 31.54
CA LYS A 266 23.52 -18.00 32.18
C LYS A 266 22.78 -18.75 33.29
N ILE A 267 22.44 -20.03 33.06
CA ILE A 267 21.81 -20.90 34.08
C ILE A 267 22.72 -21.06 35.30
N LEU A 268 24.02 -21.26 35.10
CA LEU A 268 25.01 -21.39 36.16
C LEU A 268 25.46 -20.05 36.76
N GLY A 269 25.10 -18.92 36.16
CA GLY A 269 25.50 -17.58 36.61
C GLY A 269 26.99 -17.30 36.44
N VAL A 270 27.65 -17.90 35.44
CA VAL A 270 29.08 -17.74 35.16
C VAL A 270 29.30 -17.09 33.80
N LYS A 271 30.44 -16.39 33.62
CA LYS A 271 30.82 -15.82 32.31
C LYS A 271 31.09 -16.94 31.30
N ARG A 272 30.91 -16.67 30.00
CA ARG A 272 31.24 -17.62 28.93
C ARG A 272 32.74 -17.99 28.89
N SER A 273 33.60 -17.10 29.39
CA SER A 273 35.04 -17.34 29.57
C SER A 273 35.39 -18.08 30.87
N ALA A 274 34.40 -18.55 31.64
CA ALA A 274 34.64 -19.20 32.92
C ALA A 274 35.48 -20.46 32.77
N THR A 275 36.46 -20.60 33.64
CA THR A 275 37.32 -21.78 33.68
C THR A 275 36.54 -23.01 34.15
N LYS A 276 37.01 -24.21 33.81
CA LYS A 276 36.37 -25.47 34.24
C LYS A 276 36.16 -25.55 35.76
N LYS A 277 37.07 -24.97 36.55
CA LYS A 277 36.95 -24.90 38.02
C LYS A 277 35.79 -24.01 38.47
N GLU A 278 35.59 -22.85 37.83
CA GLU A 278 34.49 -21.92 38.13
C GLU A 278 33.13 -22.52 37.77
N ILE A 279 33.05 -23.17 36.59
CA ILE A 279 31.85 -23.89 36.15
C ILE A 279 31.49 -25.00 37.15
N THR A 280 32.47 -25.81 37.55
CA THR A 280 32.25 -26.90 38.51
C THR A 280 31.79 -26.38 39.88
N LYS A 281 32.35 -25.26 40.33
CA LYS A 281 31.98 -24.62 41.60
C LYS A 281 30.55 -24.07 41.54
N ALA A 282 30.18 -23.39 40.46
CA ALA A 282 28.83 -22.87 40.25
C ALA A 282 27.79 -23.99 40.13
N TYR A 283 28.13 -25.06 39.40
CA TYR A 283 27.28 -26.24 39.27
C TYR A 283 27.00 -26.90 40.62
N ARG A 284 28.03 -27.16 41.43
CA ARG A 284 27.85 -27.76 42.78
C ARG A 284 26.94 -26.91 43.66
N LYS A 285 27.10 -25.57 43.60
CA LYS A 285 26.28 -24.64 44.38
C LYS A 285 24.81 -24.65 43.92
N MET A 286 24.55 -24.68 42.61
CA MET A 286 23.21 -24.77 42.05
C MET A 286 22.57 -26.13 42.33
N ALA A 287 23.30 -27.23 42.14
CA ALA A 287 22.84 -28.59 42.39
C ALA A 287 22.47 -28.81 43.86
N GLN A 288 23.28 -28.27 44.79
CA GLN A 288 22.94 -28.32 46.21
C GLN A 288 21.72 -27.45 46.54
N LYS A 289 21.61 -26.25 45.93
CA LYS A 289 20.48 -25.34 46.17
C LYS A 289 19.15 -25.89 45.66
N TRP A 290 19.17 -26.54 44.50
CA TRP A 290 17.99 -27.06 43.81
C TRP A 290 17.83 -28.59 43.96
N HIS A 291 18.51 -29.21 44.93
CA HIS A 291 18.36 -30.64 45.19
C HIS A 291 16.90 -30.96 45.64
N PRO A 292 16.25 -32.00 45.09
CA PRO A 292 14.86 -32.32 45.43
C PRO A 292 14.60 -32.55 46.92
N ASP A 293 15.62 -32.99 47.67
CA ASP A 293 15.53 -33.20 49.12
C ASP A 293 15.36 -31.91 49.92
N ASN A 294 15.72 -30.75 49.37
CA ASN A 294 15.54 -29.47 50.05
C ASN A 294 14.08 -28.96 49.97
N TYR A 295 13.24 -29.54 49.11
CA TYR A 295 11.87 -29.06 48.83
C TYR A 295 10.83 -30.18 48.92
N GLN A 296 11.00 -31.10 49.88
CA GLN A 296 10.15 -32.31 49.99
C GLN A 296 8.65 -32.01 50.13
N ASN A 297 8.28 -30.89 50.75
CA ASN A 297 6.89 -30.51 51.06
C ASN A 297 6.27 -29.48 50.10
N ASP A 298 6.98 -29.06 49.06
CA ASP A 298 6.51 -28.03 48.12
C ASP A 298 6.59 -28.56 46.67
N GLU A 299 5.49 -29.16 46.20
CA GLU A 299 5.40 -29.75 44.85
C GLU A 299 5.72 -28.74 43.73
N LYS A 300 5.40 -27.46 43.95
CA LYS A 300 5.64 -26.38 42.98
C LYS A 300 7.13 -26.11 42.85
N MET A 301 7.86 -26.13 43.97
CA MET A 301 9.32 -26.03 43.98
C MET A 301 10.00 -27.29 43.44
N LYS A 302 9.47 -28.50 43.72
CA LYS A 302 9.97 -29.75 43.11
C LYS A 302 9.91 -29.72 41.59
N LYS A 303 8.83 -29.20 41.00
CA LYS A 303 8.70 -29.05 39.53
C LYS A 303 9.72 -28.05 38.97
N ASN A 304 9.87 -26.89 39.61
CA ASN A 304 10.89 -25.88 39.25
C ASN A 304 12.33 -26.38 39.38
N CYS A 305 12.63 -27.25 40.35
CA CYS A 305 13.97 -27.86 40.50
C CYS A 305 14.31 -28.74 39.29
N ARG A 306 13.33 -29.52 38.81
CA ARG A 306 13.51 -30.44 37.67
C ARG A 306 13.77 -29.67 36.38
N GLU A 307 13.04 -28.59 36.12
CA GLU A 307 13.19 -27.76 34.92
C GLU A 307 14.51 -26.96 34.86
N LYS A 308 15.14 -26.68 36.02
CA LYS A 308 16.42 -25.94 36.09
C LYS A 308 17.67 -26.82 36.07
N ILE A 309 17.56 -28.09 36.47
CA ILE A 309 18.69 -29.02 36.54
C ILE A 309 18.77 -29.94 35.32
N TYR A 310 17.62 -30.32 34.73
CA TYR A 310 17.51 -31.20 33.56
C TYR A 310 17.06 -30.44 32.32
#